data_AF-A0AAV5TZE3-F1
#
_entry.id   AF-A0AAV5TZE3-F1
#
_cell.length_a   1.000
_cell.length_b   1.000
_cell.length_c   1.000
_cell.angle_alpha   90.00
_cell.angle_beta   90.00
_cell.angle_gamma   90.00
#
_symmetry.space_group_name_H-M   'P 1'
#
loop_
_entity.id
_entity.type
_entity.pdbx_description
1 polymer ?
#
loop_
_entity_poly.entity_id
_entity_poly.type
_entity_poly.pdbx_seq_one_letter_code
_entity_poly.pdbx_strand_id
1 'polypeptide(L)'
;LLHKCWESLQSERNWDLFNDRDDYDFCAIAVSLLEHNLNDNILLTKLLGMGLLRVARIVAASNVPHFGWARVFGRVLNRHPEWKPAFKEMTKHGNAHNPTVALGLSILFPTRIESAWYVIEDEENDEDL
;
A
#
# COMPACT_ATOMS: atom_id res chain seq x y z
N LEU A 1 3.27 -26.50 -4.90
CA LEU A 1 2.33 -25.61 -4.18
C LEU A 1 2.59 -24.14 -4.52
N LEU A 2 3.77 -23.60 -4.21
CA LEU A 2 4.14 -22.21 -4.55
C LEU A 2 3.99 -21.85 -6.05
N HIS A 3 4.35 -22.74 -6.97
CA HIS A 3 4.21 -22.50 -8.42
C HIS A 3 2.75 -22.40 -8.89
N LYS A 4 1.83 -23.16 -8.28
CA LYS A 4 0.41 -23.13 -8.63
C LYS A 4 -0.29 -21.90 -8.04
N CYS A 5 0.08 -21.51 -6.81
CA CYS A 5 -0.39 -20.24 -6.24
C CYS A 5 0.10 -19.06 -7.08
N TRP A 6 1.35 -19.13 -7.57
CA TRP A 6 1.96 -18.13 -8.46
C TRP A 6 1.24 -17.97 -9.82
N GLU A 7 0.84 -19.06 -10.47
CA GLU A 7 0.10 -18.99 -11.73
C GLU A 7 -1.31 -18.40 -11.56
N SER A 8 -2.01 -18.67 -10.45
CA SER A 8 -3.29 -18.03 -10.13
C SER A 8 -3.16 -16.53 -9.83
N LEU A 9 -2.00 -16.09 -9.32
CA LEU A 9 -1.66 -14.72 -8.96
C LEU A 9 -1.52 -13.77 -10.17
N GLN A 10 -1.16 -14.31 -11.34
CA GLN A 10 -0.92 -13.54 -12.56
C GLN A 10 -2.21 -13.21 -13.35
N SER A 11 -3.30 -13.93 -13.10
CA SER A 11 -4.59 -13.65 -13.70
C SER A 11 -5.36 -12.69 -12.80
N GLU A 12 -5.66 -11.48 -13.30
CA GLU A 12 -6.56 -10.52 -12.62
C GLU A 12 -7.95 -11.11 -12.32
N ARG A 13 -8.29 -12.27 -12.92
CA ARG A 13 -9.58 -12.96 -12.82
C ARG A 13 -9.62 -14.18 -11.89
N ASN A 14 -8.50 -14.63 -11.30
CA ASN A 14 -8.47 -15.91 -10.56
C ASN A 14 -8.38 -15.78 -9.03
N TRP A 15 -8.60 -14.60 -8.47
CA TRP A 15 -8.66 -14.43 -7.02
C TRP A 15 -9.97 -14.93 -6.40
N ASP A 16 -10.98 -15.24 -7.21
CA ASP A 16 -12.26 -15.80 -6.76
C ASP A 16 -12.18 -17.31 -6.41
N LEU A 17 -11.00 -17.93 -6.52
CA LEU A 17 -10.81 -19.39 -6.37
C LEU A 17 -10.10 -19.83 -5.09
N PHE A 18 -9.73 -18.91 -4.19
CA PHE A 18 -9.09 -19.29 -2.94
C PHE A 18 -10.12 -19.43 -1.82
N ASN A 19 -10.06 -20.54 -1.09
CA ASN A 19 -10.82 -20.73 0.14
C ASN A 19 -10.15 -19.95 1.27
N ASP A 20 -10.95 -19.44 2.22
CA ASP A 20 -10.51 -18.59 3.36
C ASP A 20 -9.22 -19.06 4.08
N ARG A 21 -9.00 -20.39 4.14
CA ARG A 21 -7.83 -20.99 4.82
C ARG A 21 -6.54 -20.90 4.01
N ASP A 22 -6.61 -21.13 2.70
CA ASP A 22 -5.44 -21.07 1.82
C ASP A 22 -4.96 -19.62 1.65
N ASP A 23 -5.89 -18.67 1.69
CA ASP A 23 -5.59 -17.24 1.70
C ASP A 23 -4.86 -16.79 2.96
N TYR A 24 -5.25 -17.31 4.12
CA TYR A 24 -4.61 -16.97 5.39
C TYR A 24 -3.14 -17.44 5.44
N ASP A 25 -2.89 -18.70 5.11
CA ASP A 25 -1.54 -19.27 5.15
C ASP A 25 -0.61 -18.56 4.15
N PHE A 26 -1.14 -18.25 2.96
CA PHE A 26 -0.40 -17.47 1.97
C PHE A 26 -0.08 -16.05 2.48
N CYS A 27 -1.06 -15.35 3.05
CA CYS A 27 -0.85 -14.02 3.65
C CYS A 27 0.20 -14.07 4.77
N ALA A 28 0.13 -15.08 5.65
CA ALA A 28 1.06 -15.25 6.75
C ALA A 28 2.49 -15.46 6.25
N ILE A 29 2.69 -16.31 5.23
CA ILE A 29 3.99 -16.55 4.61
C ILE A 29 4.51 -15.27 3.94
N ALA A 30 3.68 -14.60 3.15
CA ALA A 30 4.07 -13.38 2.45
C ALA A 30 4.49 -12.26 3.42
N VAL A 31 3.71 -12.03 4.48
CA VAL A 31 4.03 -11.04 5.51
C VAL A 31 5.30 -11.42 6.27
N SER A 32 5.49 -12.70 6.59
CA SER A 32 6.71 -13.17 7.26
C SER A 32 7.96 -12.96 6.40
N LEU A 33 7.86 -13.22 5.09
CA LEU A 33 8.95 -12.95 4.14
C LEU A 33 9.27 -11.46 4.05
N LEU A 34 8.26 -10.60 4.00
CA LEU A 34 8.47 -9.15 4.01
C LEU A 34 9.14 -8.69 5.30
N GLU A 35 8.69 -9.19 6.47
CA GLU A 35 9.26 -8.85 7.77
C GLU A 35 10.72 -9.29 7.91
N HIS A 36 11.02 -10.54 7.56
CA HIS A 36 12.37 -11.10 7.67
C HIS A 36 13.38 -10.35 6.80
N ASN A 37 12.94 -9.82 5.66
CA ASN A 37 13.80 -9.14 4.70
C ASN A 37 13.76 -7.60 4.81
N LEU A 38 13.19 -7.02 5.88
CA LEU A 38 13.11 -5.56 6.06
C LEU A 38 14.47 -4.84 6.00
N ASN A 39 15.56 -5.52 6.36
CA ASN A 39 16.90 -4.93 6.36
C ASN A 39 17.67 -5.16 5.06
N ASP A 40 17.25 -6.13 4.23
CA ASP A 40 17.86 -6.41 2.94
C ASP A 40 17.09 -5.71 1.81
N ASN A 41 17.62 -4.56 1.36
CA ASN A 41 16.95 -3.76 0.35
C ASN A 41 16.81 -4.48 -0.99
N ILE A 42 17.78 -5.32 -1.36
CA ILE A 42 17.78 -6.02 -2.64
C ILE A 42 16.71 -7.12 -2.62
N LEU A 43 16.70 -7.94 -1.57
CA LEU A 43 15.70 -9.00 -1.43
C LEU A 43 14.30 -8.42 -1.25
N LEU A 44 14.13 -7.38 -0.43
CA LEU A 44 12.84 -6.73 -0.25
C LEU A 44 12.29 -6.17 -1.57
N THR A 45 13.14 -5.50 -2.37
CA THR A 45 12.73 -4.99 -3.69
C THR A 45 12.29 -6.13 -4.62
N LYS A 46 13.00 -7.27 -4.61
CA LYS A 46 12.59 -8.47 -5.38
C LYS A 46 11.25 -9.02 -4.90
N LEU A 47 11.04 -9.12 -3.59
CA LEU A 47 9.76 -9.57 -3.01
C LEU A 47 8.61 -8.65 -3.39
N LEU A 48 8.83 -7.34 -3.37
CA LEU A 48 7.86 -6.35 -3.81
C LEU A 48 7.57 -6.46 -5.32
N GLY A 49 8.61 -6.65 -6.14
CA GLY A 49 8.50 -6.88 -7.58
C GLY A 49 7.76 -8.19 -7.93
N MET A 50 7.83 -9.20 -7.06
CA MET A 50 7.03 -10.42 -7.15
C MET A 50 5.57 -10.22 -6.70
N GLY A 51 5.20 -9.01 -6.26
CA GLY A 51 3.82 -8.69 -5.91
C GLY A 51 3.39 -9.14 -4.51
N LEU A 52 4.33 -9.47 -3.61
CA LEU A 52 3.98 -9.89 -2.24
C LEU A 52 3.20 -8.81 -1.48
N LEU A 53 3.34 -7.53 -1.83
CA LEU A 53 2.55 -6.45 -1.22
C LEU A 53 1.05 -6.55 -1.54
N ARG A 54 0.67 -7.28 -2.60
CA ARG A 54 -0.74 -7.47 -3.00
C ARG A 54 -1.57 -8.21 -1.95
N VAL A 55 -0.93 -8.98 -1.06
CA VAL A 55 -1.62 -9.63 0.06
C VAL A 55 -2.28 -8.61 0.99
N ALA A 56 -1.82 -7.36 1.01
CA ALA A 56 -2.46 -6.29 1.77
C ALA A 56 -3.94 -6.10 1.40
N ARG A 57 -4.34 -6.39 0.15
CA ARG A 57 -5.76 -6.36 -0.28
C ARG A 57 -6.59 -7.41 0.46
N ILE A 58 -6.09 -8.65 0.52
CA ILE A 58 -6.75 -9.77 1.20
C ILE A 58 -6.82 -9.49 2.69
N VAL A 59 -5.70 -9.07 3.28
CA VAL A 59 -5.64 -8.69 4.70
C VAL A 59 -6.60 -7.56 5.01
N ALA A 60 -6.72 -6.55 4.15
CA ALA A 60 -7.65 -5.44 4.32
C ALA A 60 -9.11 -5.87 4.24
N ALA A 61 -9.46 -6.85 3.41
CA ALA A 61 -10.81 -7.40 3.31
C ALA A 61 -11.19 -8.33 4.47
N SER A 62 -10.21 -8.87 5.21
CA SER A 62 -10.45 -9.77 6.35
C SER A 62 -11.26 -9.11 7.47
N ASN A 63 -12.22 -9.87 8.01
CA ASN A 63 -12.99 -9.51 9.20
C ASN A 63 -12.19 -9.64 10.50
N VAL A 64 -11.06 -10.36 10.47
CA VAL A 64 -10.18 -10.53 11.62
C VAL A 64 -9.09 -9.47 11.57
N PRO A 65 -8.95 -8.62 12.61
CA PRO A 65 -7.94 -7.57 12.61
C PRO A 65 -6.53 -8.15 12.85
N HIS A 66 -5.62 -7.89 11.91
CA HIS A 66 -4.22 -8.33 11.98
C HIS A 66 -3.26 -7.17 12.24
N PHE A 67 -3.23 -6.67 13.48
CA PHE A 67 -2.39 -5.51 13.88
C PHE A 67 -0.89 -5.71 13.60
N GLY A 68 -0.39 -6.93 13.79
CA GLY A 68 1.02 -7.26 13.50
C GLY A 68 1.36 -7.09 12.03
N TRP A 69 0.47 -7.52 11.13
CA TRP A 69 0.68 -7.43 9.69
C TRP A 69 0.63 -5.99 9.18
N ALA A 70 -0.31 -5.18 9.69
CA ALA A 70 -0.34 -3.74 9.41
C ALA A 70 0.98 -3.05 9.80
N ARG A 71 1.59 -3.42 10.94
CA ARG A 71 2.90 -2.89 11.35
C ARG A 71 4.02 -3.30 10.38
N VAL A 72 3.99 -4.53 9.85
CA VAL A 72 4.95 -4.97 8.84
C VAL A 72 4.79 -4.14 7.57
N PHE A 73 3.57 -3.98 7.06
CA PHE A 73 3.31 -3.15 5.88
C PHE A 73 3.79 -1.70 6.09
N GLY A 74 3.54 -1.10 7.25
CA GLY A 74 4.03 0.24 7.56
C GLY A 74 5.56 0.35 7.49
N ARG A 75 6.29 -0.64 8.02
CA ARG A 75 7.76 -0.69 7.92
C ARG A 75 8.25 -0.84 6.48
N VAL A 76 7.59 -1.71 5.69
CA VAL A 76 7.89 -1.88 4.26
C VAL A 76 7.68 -0.55 3.51
N LEU A 77 6.55 0.13 3.72
CA LEU A 77 6.21 1.40 3.06
C LEU A 77 7.10 2.57 3.50
N ASN A 78 7.65 2.54 4.72
CA ASN A 78 8.63 3.52 5.15
C ASN A 78 9.97 3.35 4.42
N ARG A 79 10.33 2.11 4.08
CA ARG A 79 11.56 1.80 3.35
C ARG A 79 11.42 1.97 1.84
N HIS A 80 10.22 1.68 1.32
CA HIS A 80 9.86 1.76 -0.10
C HIS A 80 8.64 2.67 -0.29
N PRO A 81 8.78 3.99 -0.10
CA PRO A 81 7.67 4.94 -0.17
C PRO A 81 7.00 5.00 -1.55
N GLU A 82 7.68 4.61 -2.61
CA GLU A 82 7.15 4.49 -3.97
C GLU A 82 5.96 3.53 -4.08
N TRP A 83 5.80 2.60 -3.13
CA TRP A 83 4.66 1.68 -3.09
C TRP A 83 3.45 2.20 -2.33
N LYS A 84 3.55 3.35 -1.64
CA LYS A 84 2.43 3.96 -0.92
C LYS A 84 1.18 4.19 -1.79
N PRO A 85 1.29 4.68 -3.04
CA PRO A 85 0.13 4.86 -3.90
C PRO A 85 -0.61 3.55 -4.19
N ALA A 86 0.14 2.52 -4.61
CA ALA A 86 -0.42 1.20 -4.90
C ALA A 86 -1.04 0.58 -3.64
N PHE A 87 -0.37 0.69 -2.48
CA PHE A 87 -0.88 0.17 -1.22
C PHE A 87 -2.21 0.80 -0.80
N LYS A 88 -2.32 2.13 -0.91
CA LYS A 88 -3.58 2.84 -0.63
C LYS A 88 -4.70 2.36 -1.54
N GLU A 89 -4.43 2.26 -2.83
CA GLU A 89 -5.40 1.79 -3.82
C GLU A 89 -5.86 0.34 -3.54
N MET A 90 -4.95 -0.54 -3.14
CA MET A 90 -5.27 -1.94 -2.79
C MET A 90 -6.13 -2.09 -1.52
N THR A 91 -6.08 -1.12 -0.61
CA THR A 91 -6.67 -1.24 0.72
C THR A 91 -7.91 -0.36 0.93
N LYS A 92 -8.20 0.58 0.01
CA LYS A 92 -9.28 1.58 0.16
C LYS A 92 -10.69 1.01 0.32
N HIS A 93 -10.95 -0.21 -0.14
CA HIS A 93 -12.27 -0.87 -0.09
C HIS A 93 -12.32 -2.03 0.92
N GLY A 94 -11.32 -2.16 1.79
CA GLY A 94 -11.32 -3.18 2.83
C GLY A 94 -12.30 -2.89 3.96
N ASN A 95 -12.32 -3.78 4.95
CA ASN A 95 -13.13 -3.62 6.15
C ASN A 95 -12.67 -2.39 6.96
N ALA A 96 -13.59 -1.47 7.27
CA ALA A 96 -13.29 -0.21 7.95
C ALA A 96 -12.62 -0.36 9.33
N HIS A 97 -12.83 -1.49 10.01
CA HIS A 97 -12.20 -1.79 11.30
C HIS A 97 -10.84 -2.47 11.17
N ASN A 98 -10.37 -2.73 9.95
CA ASN A 98 -9.11 -3.42 9.71
C ASN A 98 -7.92 -2.43 9.81
N PRO A 99 -6.89 -2.75 10.62
CA PRO A 99 -5.71 -1.90 10.77
C PRO A 99 -4.95 -1.64 9.46
N THR A 100 -5.02 -2.57 8.50
CA THR A 100 -4.39 -2.42 7.18
C THR A 100 -5.10 -1.36 6.34
N VAL A 101 -6.44 -1.26 6.46
CA VAL A 101 -7.24 -0.21 5.83
C VAL A 101 -6.92 1.14 6.47
N ALA A 102 -6.88 1.21 7.80
CA ALA A 102 -6.50 2.42 8.52
C ALA A 102 -5.11 2.94 8.11
N LEU A 103 -4.14 2.02 7.96
CA LEU A 103 -2.81 2.36 7.46
C LEU A 103 -2.88 2.93 6.03
N GLY A 104 -3.62 2.31 5.11
CA GLY A 104 -3.78 2.80 3.74
C GLY A 104 -4.43 4.18 3.66
N LEU A 105 -5.47 4.42 4.46
CA LEU A 105 -6.15 5.72 4.56
C LEU A 105 -5.25 6.81 5.14
N SER A 106 -4.33 6.46 6.04
CA SER A 106 -3.37 7.40 6.63
C SER A 106 -2.31 7.91 5.65
N ILE A 107 -2.17 7.28 4.48
CA ILE A 107 -1.24 7.72 3.44
C ILE A 107 -1.78 9.00 2.82
N LEU A 108 -1.20 10.11 3.25
CA LEU A 108 -1.34 11.41 2.61
C LEU A 108 -0.49 11.43 1.35
N PHE A 109 -1.10 11.78 0.23
CA PHE A 109 -0.33 12.36 -0.86
C PHE A 109 -0.22 13.84 -0.58
N PRO A 110 0.86 14.52 -1.00
CA PRO A 110 0.74 15.94 -1.23
C PRO A 110 -0.43 16.10 -2.19
N THR A 111 -1.55 16.63 -1.69
CA THR A 111 -2.53 17.31 -2.53
C THR A 111 -1.67 18.17 -3.44
N ARG A 112 -1.81 18.01 -4.77
CA ARG A 112 -1.29 19.02 -5.69
C ARG A 112 -1.75 20.34 -5.08
N ILE A 113 -0.82 21.10 -4.51
CA ILE A 113 -1.07 22.48 -4.21
C ILE A 113 -1.39 23.01 -5.59
N GLU A 114 -2.67 23.21 -5.87
CA GLU A 114 -3.07 24.05 -6.98
C GLU A 114 -2.26 25.30 -6.75
N SER A 115 -1.26 25.50 -7.61
CA SER A 115 -0.44 26.68 -7.63
C SER A 115 -1.40 27.84 -7.77
N ALA A 116 -1.78 28.42 -6.63
CA ALA A 116 -2.51 29.66 -6.57
C ALA A 116 -1.57 30.68 -7.19
N TRP A 117 -1.83 31.02 -8.45
CA TRP A 117 -1.22 32.16 -9.10
C TRP A 117 -1.73 33.39 -8.36
N TYR A 118 -0.92 33.93 -7.46
CA TYR A 118 -1.16 35.27 -6.94
C TYR A 118 -0.65 36.24 -8.01
N VAL A 119 -1.55 37.03 -8.58
CA VAL A 119 -1.16 38.24 -9.31
C VAL A 119 -0.77 39.25 -8.25
N ILE A 120 0.49 39.67 -8.27
CA ILE A 120 0.91 40.87 -7.53
C ILE A 120 0.48 42.03 -8.41
N GLU A 121 -0.56 42.75 -8.00
CA GLU A 121 -0.83 44.06 -8.55
C GLU A 121 0.23 44.99 -7.96
N ASP A 122 1.16 45.44 -8.80
CA ASP A 122 2.04 46.55 -8.45
C ASP A 122 1.12 47.78 -8.28
N GLU A 123 0.90 48.19 -7.04
CA GLU A 123 0.46 49.55 -6.74
C GLU A 123 1.60 50.47 -7.19
N GLU A 124 1.53 50.92 -8.46
CA GLU A 124 2.22 52.13 -8.92
C GLU A 124 1.72 53.31 -8.09
N ASN A 125 2.34 53.43 -6.93
CA ASN A 125 2.45 54.63 -6.15
C ASN A 125 3.38 55.57 -6.92
N ASP A 126 2.83 56.49 -7.72
CA ASP A 126 3.46 57.75 -8.11
C ASP A 126 2.48 58.63 -8.89
N GLU A 127 1.61 59.36 -8.19
CA GLU A 127 1.15 60.68 -8.64
C GLU A 127 0.98 61.61 -7.43
N ASP A 128 2.11 62.03 -6.85
CA ASP A 128 2.27 63.40 -6.36
C ASP A 128 2.92 64.20 -7.49
N LEU A 129 2.12 64.98 -8.25
CA LEU A 129 2.40 66.33 -8.75
C LEU A 129 1.26 66.89 -9.62
#